data_AF-A0A9W9ISZ1-F1
#
_entry.id   AF-A0A9W9ISZ1-F1
#
_cell.length_a   1.000
_cell.length_b   1.000
_cell.length_c   1.000
_cell.angle_alpha   90.00
_cell.angle_beta   90.00
_cell.angle_gamma   90.00
#
_symmetry.space_group_name_H-M   'P 1'
#
loop_
_entity.id
_entity.type
_entity.pdbx_description
1 polymer ?
#
loop_
_entity_poly.entity_id
_entity_poly.type
_entity_poly.pdbx_seq_one_letter_code
_entity_poly.pdbx_strand_id
1 'polypeptide(L)'
;MCDAIGMRRSAYSYSTFWQNLSSVNQWREPVDIIVDSIFEYSALMEQVDQFMINGSRDRQANLRTGDQLLDSCLSLRDRLDFDFCEMQISLGMPWSSSHQSAYWSQLEHTITRDLFPDAIEYSSISCAEGHLLYYATLILLYPLMDQLLVFLNRPRNNATFSLWNVPRSWMETPHPAKSTSEMPENLLNMAEHYVDLICRSAKFLVPPETKAMGAQILLAPFSQATQFFRTQEASAKHYWCQAVFMLLPRLGLGIAPFLKDMIWPKYKAATGKKLSSTSPETSSDDSSPWYTD
;
A
#
# COMPACT_ATOMS: atom_id res chain seq x y z
N MET A 1 3.34 -25.91 5.18
CA MET A 1 2.52 -24.83 5.79
C MET A 1 2.75 -24.72 7.29
N CYS A 2 2.81 -25.82 8.06
CA CYS A 2 3.19 -25.77 9.48
C CYS A 2 4.66 -25.40 9.74
N ASP A 3 5.59 -25.82 8.87
CA ASP A 3 7.02 -25.45 9.02
C ASP A 3 7.31 -23.97 8.75
N ALA A 4 6.49 -23.30 7.92
CA ALA A 4 6.66 -21.88 7.60
C ALA A 4 6.29 -20.96 8.77
N ILE A 5 5.40 -21.40 9.67
CA ILE A 5 5.01 -20.60 10.86
C ILE A 5 6.11 -20.67 11.93
N GLY A 6 6.85 -21.77 12.03
CA GLY A 6 7.89 -21.95 13.04
C GLY A 6 9.20 -21.19 12.77
N MET A 7 9.38 -20.59 11.59
CA MET A 7 10.68 -20.08 11.15
C MET A 7 10.71 -18.56 10.91
N ARG A 8 9.56 -17.89 11.08
CA ARG A 8 9.40 -16.44 10.85
C ARG A 8 9.59 -15.64 12.11
N ARG A 9 10.50 -14.66 12.14
CA ARG A 9 10.78 -13.83 13.33
C ARG A 9 9.52 -13.19 13.93
N SER A 10 8.56 -12.83 13.09
CA SER A 10 7.24 -12.34 13.52
C SER A 10 6.44 -13.34 14.39
N ALA A 11 6.56 -14.66 14.17
CA ALA A 11 5.78 -15.69 14.84
C ALA A 11 6.15 -15.94 16.31
N TYR A 12 7.39 -15.67 16.72
CA TYR A 12 7.79 -15.64 18.14
C TYR A 12 8.21 -14.24 18.62
N SER A 13 7.66 -13.17 18.03
CA SER A 13 7.93 -11.78 18.45
C SER A 13 7.72 -11.53 19.96
N TYR A 14 6.93 -12.38 20.62
CA TYR A 14 6.71 -12.41 22.07
C TYR A 14 7.65 -13.35 22.86
N SER A 15 8.69 -13.90 22.23
CA SER A 15 9.62 -14.88 22.81
C SER A 15 11.08 -14.53 22.49
N THR A 16 11.97 -14.72 23.47
CA THR A 16 13.43 -14.53 23.31
C THR A 16 14.08 -15.60 22.44
N PHE A 17 13.34 -16.63 22.02
CA PHE A 17 13.83 -17.75 21.22
C PHE A 17 14.51 -17.31 19.90
N TRP A 18 14.05 -16.22 19.28
CA TRP A 18 14.65 -15.68 18.05
C TRP A 18 16.06 -15.15 18.17
N GLN A 19 16.49 -14.72 19.37
CA GLN A 19 17.83 -14.14 19.55
C GLN A 19 18.93 -15.20 19.38
N ASN A 20 18.57 -16.49 19.44
CA ASN A 20 19.50 -17.62 19.32
C ASN A 20 19.48 -18.30 17.95
N LEU A 21 18.66 -17.84 17.00
CA LEU A 21 18.60 -18.41 15.66
C LEU A 21 19.72 -17.83 14.78
N SER A 22 20.44 -18.72 14.08
CA SER A 22 21.53 -18.34 13.17
C SER A 22 21.01 -17.41 12.07
N SER A 23 21.77 -16.35 11.76
CA SER A 23 21.43 -15.37 10.72
C SER A 23 21.35 -15.98 9.31
N VAL A 24 22.00 -17.12 9.10
CA VAL A 24 21.97 -17.91 7.85
C VAL A 24 21.07 -19.12 8.06
N ASN A 25 19.76 -18.94 7.88
CA ASN A 25 18.81 -20.05 7.85
C ASN A 25 18.55 -20.46 6.39
N GLN A 26 19.04 -21.63 6.00
CA GLN A 26 18.90 -22.19 4.64
C GLN A 26 17.44 -22.38 4.19
N TRP A 27 16.49 -22.31 5.13
CA TRP A 27 15.06 -22.54 4.90
C TRP A 27 14.23 -21.25 4.85
N ARG A 28 14.86 -20.08 5.00
CA ARG A 28 14.16 -18.79 4.95
C ARG A 28 13.91 -18.43 3.48
N GLU A 29 12.64 -18.28 3.10
CA GLU A 29 12.33 -17.80 1.76
C GLU A 29 12.56 -16.28 1.69
N PRO A 30 12.94 -15.74 0.52
CA PRO A 30 13.09 -14.28 0.37
C PRO A 30 11.81 -13.50 0.73
N VAL A 31 10.63 -14.10 0.56
CA VAL A 31 9.33 -13.52 0.96
C VAL A 31 9.24 -13.33 2.49
N ASP A 32 9.83 -14.22 3.29
CA ASP A 32 9.76 -14.13 4.76
C ASP A 32 10.48 -12.87 5.29
N ILE A 33 11.46 -12.33 4.56
CA ILE A 33 12.14 -11.08 4.91
C ILE A 33 11.16 -9.90 4.83
N ILE A 34 10.37 -9.84 3.77
CA ILE A 34 9.34 -8.80 3.59
C ILE A 34 8.25 -8.93 4.66
N VAL A 35 7.84 -10.17 4.98
CA VAL A 35 6.85 -10.43 6.04
C VAL A 35 7.36 -9.98 7.41
N ASP A 36 8.62 -10.22 7.74
CA ASP A 36 9.20 -9.76 9.00
C ASP A 36 9.26 -8.21 9.05
N SER A 37 9.59 -7.57 7.92
CA SER A 37 9.50 -6.11 7.80
C SER A 37 8.07 -5.60 8.04
N ILE A 38 7.03 -6.27 7.51
CA ILE A 38 5.61 -5.93 7.75
C ILE A 38 5.25 -5.92 9.23
N PHE A 39 5.82 -6.82 10.03
CA PHE A 39 5.58 -6.81 11.47
C PHE A 39 6.11 -5.52 12.12
N GLU A 40 7.32 -5.10 11.77
CA GLU A 40 7.89 -3.83 12.26
C GLU A 40 7.08 -2.63 11.78
N TYR A 41 6.55 -2.66 10.55
CA TYR A 41 5.62 -1.66 10.03
C TYR A 41 4.35 -1.56 10.87
N SER A 42 3.74 -2.68 11.24
CA SER A 42 2.51 -2.68 12.03
C SER A 42 2.68 -2.01 13.40
N ALA A 43 3.82 -2.24 14.06
CA ALA A 43 4.15 -1.61 15.33
C ALA A 43 4.39 -0.10 15.17
N LEU A 44 5.05 0.32 14.08
CA LEU A 44 5.26 1.73 13.78
C LEU A 44 3.95 2.46 13.44
N MET A 45 3.08 1.83 12.65
CA MET A 45 1.73 2.34 12.35
C MET A 45 0.94 2.59 13.64
N GLU A 46 0.99 1.67 14.59
CA GLU A 46 0.33 1.84 15.88
C GLU A 46 0.91 3.01 16.68
N GLN A 47 2.24 3.17 16.72
CA GLN A 47 2.88 4.31 17.40
C GLN A 47 2.47 5.65 16.78
N VAL A 48 2.43 5.73 15.45
CA VAL A 48 1.97 6.93 14.74
C VAL A 48 0.50 7.20 15.04
N ASP A 49 -0.36 6.19 15.02
CA ASP A 49 -1.78 6.35 15.36
C ASP A 49 -1.95 6.90 16.78
N GLN A 50 -1.25 6.32 17.76
CA GLN A 50 -1.30 6.78 19.15
C GLN A 50 -0.79 8.21 19.30
N PHE A 51 0.26 8.57 18.58
CA PHE A 51 0.79 9.93 18.55
C PHE A 51 -0.23 10.93 17.96
N MET A 52 -0.90 10.55 16.87
CA MET A 52 -1.90 11.40 16.21
C MET A 52 -3.16 11.62 17.09
N ILE A 53 -3.52 10.64 17.94
CA ILE A 53 -4.66 10.73 18.86
C ILE A 53 -4.28 11.48 20.14
N ASN A 54 -3.13 11.13 20.74
CA ASN A 54 -2.73 11.56 22.09
C ASN A 54 -1.70 12.70 22.08
N GLY A 55 -1.53 13.40 20.95
CA GLY A 55 -0.55 14.47 20.79
C GLY A 55 -0.50 15.39 22.02
N SER A 56 0.71 15.69 22.48
CA SER A 56 0.90 16.48 23.70
C SER A 56 0.43 17.93 23.48
N ARG A 57 0.16 18.64 24.57
CA ARG A 57 -0.09 20.10 24.50
C ARG A 57 1.19 20.90 24.20
N ASP A 58 2.36 20.28 24.37
CA ASP A 58 3.64 20.89 24.06
C ASP A 58 3.99 20.69 22.57
N ARG A 59 3.95 21.80 21.84
CA ARG A 59 4.28 21.83 20.42
C ARG A 59 5.70 21.34 20.15
N GLN A 60 6.67 21.64 21.02
CA GLN A 60 8.06 21.25 20.80
C GLN A 60 8.27 19.76 21.04
N ALA A 61 7.62 19.19 22.06
CA ALA A 61 7.61 17.75 22.27
C ALA A 61 6.98 17.01 21.08
N ASN A 62 5.84 17.50 20.57
CA ASN A 62 5.20 16.90 19.38
C ASN A 62 6.09 16.94 18.15
N LEU A 63 6.80 18.05 17.92
CA LEU A 63 7.73 18.15 16.80
C LEU A 63 8.85 17.10 16.92
N ARG A 64 9.48 16.98 18.09
CA ARG A 64 10.56 15.99 18.30
C ARG A 64 10.08 14.55 18.12
N THR A 65 8.94 14.18 18.72
CA THR A 65 8.40 12.83 18.61
C THR A 65 7.94 12.52 17.19
N GLY A 66 7.26 13.46 16.54
CA GLY A 66 6.83 13.29 15.15
C GLY A 66 8.00 13.18 14.18
N ASP A 67 9.07 13.94 14.38
CA ASP A 67 10.30 13.82 13.59
C ASP A 67 10.94 12.44 13.74
N GLN A 68 11.05 11.93 14.97
CA GLN A 68 11.57 10.58 15.23
C GLN A 68 10.73 9.49 14.57
N LEU A 69 9.40 9.64 14.57
CA LEU A 69 8.48 8.71 13.91
C LEU A 69 8.61 8.78 12.39
N LEU A 70 8.77 9.98 11.82
CA LEU A 70 8.99 10.16 10.39
C LEU A 70 10.33 9.57 9.95
N ASP A 71 11.41 9.80 10.70
CA ASP A 71 12.73 9.21 10.45
C ASP A 71 12.67 7.68 10.53
N SER A 72 11.89 7.15 11.47
CA SER A 72 11.65 5.70 11.58
C SER A 72 10.89 5.16 10.36
N CYS A 73 9.87 5.88 9.86
CA CYS A 73 9.14 5.50 8.64
C CYS A 73 10.06 5.47 7.41
N LEU A 74 10.90 6.50 7.26
CA LEU A 74 11.87 6.60 6.16
C LEU A 74 12.93 5.50 6.23
N SER A 75 13.50 5.25 7.41
CA SER A 75 14.50 4.19 7.60
C SER A 75 13.92 2.80 7.29
N LEU A 76 12.67 2.57 7.70
CA LEU A 76 11.98 1.32 7.47
C LEU A 76 11.66 1.11 5.99
N ARG A 77 11.24 2.17 5.28
CA ARG A 77 11.09 2.20 3.82
C ARG A 77 12.38 1.81 3.12
N ASP A 78 13.49 2.47 3.46
CA ASP A 78 14.77 2.25 2.79
C ASP A 78 15.25 0.80 2.95
N ARG A 79 15.03 0.22 4.13
CA ARG A 79 15.33 -1.18 4.37
C ARG A 79 14.40 -2.10 3.56
N LEU A 80 13.11 -1.78 3.48
CA LEU A 80 12.17 -2.53 2.65
C LEU A 80 12.55 -2.49 1.16
N ASP A 81 12.97 -1.34 0.64
CA ASP A 81 13.42 -1.20 -0.75
C ASP A 81 14.68 -2.04 -1.01
N PHE A 82 15.62 -2.06 -0.06
CA PHE A 82 16.80 -2.92 -0.12
C PHE A 82 16.41 -4.41 -0.13
N ASP A 83 15.60 -4.85 0.84
CA ASP A 83 15.15 -6.24 0.96
C ASP A 83 14.34 -6.67 -0.29
N PHE A 84 13.57 -5.75 -0.86
CA PHE A 84 12.81 -5.97 -2.09
C PHE A 84 13.73 -6.21 -3.29
N CYS A 85 14.83 -5.47 -3.41
CA CYS A 85 15.82 -5.68 -4.46
C CYS A 85 16.49 -7.06 -4.34
N GLU A 86 16.87 -7.48 -3.14
CA GLU A 86 17.45 -8.80 -2.89
C GLU A 86 16.45 -9.93 -3.20
N MET A 87 15.20 -9.74 -2.82
CA MET A 87 14.11 -10.67 -3.13
C MET A 87 13.87 -10.79 -4.64
N GLN A 88 13.97 -9.69 -5.38
CA GLN A 88 13.89 -9.68 -6.85
C GLN A 88 15.02 -10.45 -7.52
N ILE A 89 16.25 -10.33 -7.02
CA ILE A 89 17.39 -11.13 -7.51
C ILE A 89 17.12 -12.62 -7.32
N SER A 90 16.46 -13.00 -6.22
CA SER A 90 16.24 -14.40 -5.85
C SER A 90 15.02 -15.04 -6.53
N LEU A 91 13.89 -14.31 -6.59
CA LEU A 91 12.60 -14.84 -7.09
C LEU A 91 12.29 -14.42 -8.53
N GLY A 92 13.08 -13.49 -9.07
CA GLY A 92 12.89 -12.91 -10.38
C GLY A 92 11.99 -11.67 -10.37
N MET A 93 11.92 -11.05 -11.53
CA MET A 93 11.16 -9.82 -11.79
C MET A 93 9.86 -10.15 -12.53
N PRO A 94 8.76 -9.45 -12.24
CA PRO A 94 7.59 -9.48 -13.08
C PRO A 94 7.77 -8.63 -14.34
N TRP A 95 6.87 -8.79 -15.29
CA TRP A 95 6.81 -7.97 -16.50
C TRP A 95 5.36 -7.65 -16.87
N SER A 96 5.18 -6.58 -17.63
CA SER A 96 3.89 -6.24 -18.19
C SER A 96 3.56 -7.21 -19.31
N SER A 97 2.36 -7.76 -19.29
CA SER A 97 1.90 -8.74 -20.27
C SER A 97 0.62 -8.23 -20.91
N SER A 98 0.65 -8.03 -22.22
CA SER A 98 -0.53 -7.73 -23.03
C SER A 98 -1.42 -8.96 -23.23
N HIS A 99 -1.04 -10.12 -22.65
CA HIS A 99 -1.82 -11.33 -22.73
C HIS A 99 -3.18 -11.13 -22.06
N GLN A 100 -4.24 -11.14 -22.87
CA GLN A 100 -5.62 -11.08 -22.40
C GLN A 100 -6.14 -12.51 -22.22
N SER A 101 -6.30 -12.94 -20.96
CA SER A 101 -6.98 -14.21 -20.70
C SER A 101 -8.41 -14.18 -21.25
N ALA A 102 -8.81 -15.28 -21.90
CA ALA A 102 -10.18 -15.49 -22.37
C ALA A 102 -11.20 -15.42 -21.20
N TYR A 103 -10.74 -15.65 -19.97
CA TYR A 103 -11.55 -15.46 -18.77
C TYR A 103 -12.06 -14.01 -18.64
N TRP A 104 -11.16 -13.03 -18.77
CA TRP A 104 -11.56 -11.62 -18.74
C TRP A 104 -12.39 -11.25 -19.96
N SER A 105 -12.12 -11.88 -21.13
CA SER A 105 -12.92 -11.83 -22.38
C SER A 105 -14.42 -11.98 -22.12
N GLN A 106 -14.77 -12.95 -21.27
CA GLN A 106 -16.16 -13.29 -20.97
C GLN A 106 -16.83 -12.34 -19.94
N LEU A 107 -16.07 -11.43 -19.33
CA LEU A 107 -16.51 -10.59 -18.21
C LEU A 107 -16.64 -9.10 -18.56
N GLU A 108 -16.47 -8.70 -19.83
CA GLU A 108 -16.53 -7.28 -20.27
C GLU A 108 -17.80 -6.56 -19.83
N HIS A 109 -18.93 -7.26 -19.88
CA HIS A 109 -20.22 -6.69 -19.51
C HIS A 109 -20.34 -6.39 -18.01
N THR A 110 -19.42 -6.93 -17.19
CA THR A 110 -19.43 -6.79 -15.72
C THR A 110 -18.26 -5.94 -15.22
N ILE A 111 -17.13 -5.94 -15.94
CA ILE A 111 -15.87 -5.32 -15.51
C ILE A 111 -15.24 -4.52 -16.65
N THR A 112 -15.08 -3.21 -16.44
CA THR A 112 -14.38 -2.31 -17.38
C THR A 112 -12.92 -2.72 -17.53
N ARG A 113 -12.45 -2.97 -18.76
CA ARG A 113 -11.08 -3.44 -19.01
C ARG A 113 -10.01 -2.37 -19.00
N ASP A 114 -10.36 -1.22 -19.56
CA ASP A 114 -9.38 -0.17 -19.90
C ASP A 114 -9.04 0.73 -18.72
N LEU A 115 -9.59 0.40 -17.53
CA LEU A 115 -9.39 1.20 -16.34
C LEU A 115 -7.97 1.07 -15.77
N PHE A 116 -7.36 -0.09 -15.94
CA PHE A 116 -5.97 -0.36 -15.56
C PHE A 116 -5.19 -0.78 -16.81
N PRO A 117 -3.88 -0.49 -16.88
CA PRO A 117 -3.00 -0.99 -17.95
C PRO A 117 -2.93 -2.52 -18.03
N ASP A 118 -2.04 -3.00 -18.90
CA ASP A 118 -1.73 -4.42 -19.09
C ASP A 118 -1.46 -5.17 -17.79
N ALA A 119 -1.79 -6.46 -17.79
CA ALA A 119 -1.59 -7.35 -16.65
C ALA A 119 -0.11 -7.41 -16.24
N ILE A 120 0.14 -7.78 -14.99
CA ILE A 120 1.50 -8.06 -14.51
C ILE A 120 1.65 -9.57 -14.39
N GLU A 121 2.57 -10.12 -15.17
CA GLU A 121 2.92 -11.53 -15.15
C GLU A 121 4.13 -11.76 -14.25
N TYR A 122 4.15 -12.91 -13.58
CA TYR A 122 5.14 -13.28 -12.59
C TYR A 122 5.80 -14.61 -12.94
N SER A 123 7.09 -14.73 -12.65
CA SER A 123 7.87 -15.97 -12.83
C SER A 123 7.36 -17.12 -11.96
N SER A 124 6.76 -16.82 -10.81
CA SER A 124 6.26 -17.80 -9.84
C SER A 124 5.24 -17.18 -8.88
N ILE A 125 4.51 -18.03 -8.14
CA ILE A 125 3.59 -17.57 -7.08
C ILE A 125 4.35 -16.88 -5.94
N SER A 126 5.54 -17.35 -5.56
CA SER A 126 6.37 -16.70 -4.53
C SER A 126 6.85 -15.31 -4.99
N CYS A 127 7.21 -15.15 -6.27
CA CYS A 127 7.52 -13.85 -6.85
C CYS A 127 6.29 -12.91 -6.77
N ALA A 128 5.11 -13.40 -7.13
CA ALA A 128 3.86 -12.63 -7.04
C ALA A 128 3.57 -12.21 -5.60
N GLU A 129 3.68 -13.13 -4.64
CA GLU A 129 3.44 -12.85 -3.21
C GLU A 129 4.39 -11.79 -2.68
N GLY A 130 5.70 -11.92 -2.91
CA GLY A 130 6.69 -10.95 -2.46
C GLY A 130 6.44 -9.53 -3.00
N HIS A 131 6.09 -9.42 -4.29
CA HIS A 131 5.75 -8.14 -4.90
C HIS A 131 4.44 -7.55 -4.34
N LEU A 132 3.40 -8.36 -4.19
CA LEU A 132 2.13 -7.90 -3.64
C LEU A 132 2.26 -7.42 -2.20
N LEU A 133 3.08 -8.10 -1.37
CA LEU A 133 3.36 -7.69 0.00
C LEU A 133 4.13 -6.37 0.05
N TYR A 134 5.15 -6.21 -0.82
CA TYR A 134 5.88 -4.95 -0.95
C TYR A 134 4.95 -3.80 -1.35
N TYR A 135 4.13 -3.99 -2.40
CA TYR A 135 3.16 -2.98 -2.84
C TYR A 135 2.17 -2.62 -1.72
N ALA A 136 1.56 -3.61 -1.08
CA ALA A 136 0.59 -3.40 -0.01
C ALA A 136 1.18 -2.61 1.16
N THR A 137 2.45 -2.87 1.49
CA THR A 137 3.16 -2.16 2.55
C THR A 137 3.33 -0.68 2.22
N LEU A 138 3.70 -0.35 0.99
CA LEU A 138 3.86 1.04 0.55
C LEU A 138 2.55 1.81 0.47
N ILE A 139 1.45 1.12 0.13
CA ILE A 139 0.10 1.72 0.13
C ILE A 139 -0.30 2.13 1.56
N LEU A 140 0.17 1.42 2.60
CA LEU A 140 -0.07 1.78 4.00
C LEU A 140 0.91 2.85 4.50
N LEU A 141 2.18 2.74 4.11
CA LEU A 141 3.25 3.60 4.62
C LEU A 141 3.16 5.03 4.09
N TYR A 142 2.91 5.22 2.79
CA TYR A 142 2.91 6.57 2.23
C TYR A 142 1.79 7.47 2.78
N PRO A 143 0.54 7.03 2.93
CA PRO A 143 -0.50 7.81 3.59
C PRO A 143 -0.19 8.07 5.08
N LEU A 144 0.51 7.16 5.76
CA LEU A 144 0.94 7.36 7.14
C LEU A 144 1.97 8.50 7.25
N MET A 145 2.97 8.48 6.37
CA MET A 145 3.98 9.54 6.28
C MET A 145 3.35 10.88 5.89
N ASP A 146 2.38 10.88 4.96
CA ASP A 146 1.67 12.10 4.57
C ASP A 146 0.93 12.73 5.76
N GLN A 147 0.23 11.91 6.55
CA GLN A 147 -0.45 12.38 7.75
C GLN A 147 0.50 12.98 8.78
N LEU A 148 1.65 12.34 9.02
CA LEU A 148 2.67 12.85 9.94
C LEU A 148 3.19 14.21 9.46
N LEU A 149 3.50 14.34 8.17
CA LEU A 149 3.97 15.59 7.60
C LEU A 149 2.93 16.71 7.71
N VAL A 150 1.67 16.40 7.43
CA VAL A 150 0.53 17.32 7.61
C VAL A 150 0.38 17.72 9.08
N PHE A 151 0.46 16.76 10.00
CA PHE A 151 0.35 17.02 11.44
C PHE A 151 1.47 17.92 11.97
N LEU A 152 2.70 17.70 11.49
CA LEU A 152 3.87 18.49 11.86
C LEU A 152 3.96 19.83 11.11
N ASN A 153 3.04 20.08 10.17
CA ASN A 153 3.04 21.24 9.27
C ASN A 153 4.40 21.40 8.56
N ARG A 154 4.98 20.27 8.12
CA ARG A 154 6.25 20.24 7.40
C ARG A 154 6.04 20.24 5.89
N PRO A 155 6.92 20.92 5.13
CA PRO A 155 6.89 20.81 3.69
C PRO A 155 7.20 19.37 3.29
N ARG A 156 6.54 18.94 2.22
CA ARG A 156 6.70 17.59 1.71
C ARG A 156 8.09 17.34 1.08
N ASN A 157 8.86 18.38 0.78
CA ASN A 157 9.89 18.31 -0.26
C ASN A 157 11.28 17.78 0.20
N ASN A 158 11.41 17.25 1.42
CA ASN A 158 12.73 16.97 2.03
C ASN A 158 13.22 15.52 1.89
N ALA A 159 12.47 14.63 1.25
CA ALA A 159 12.85 13.22 1.10
C ALA A 159 12.90 12.79 -0.38
N THR A 160 13.91 11.99 -0.72
CA THR A 160 14.01 11.35 -2.04
C THR A 160 13.18 10.08 -2.05
N PHE A 161 12.54 9.82 -3.19
CA PHE A 161 11.75 8.60 -3.41
C PHE A 161 12.11 8.00 -4.76
N SER A 162 12.07 6.68 -4.81
CA SER A 162 12.24 5.94 -6.04
C SER A 162 10.97 5.16 -6.30
N LEU A 163 10.37 5.34 -7.49
CA LEU A 163 9.24 4.53 -7.91
C LEU A 163 9.75 3.32 -8.65
N TRP A 164 9.44 2.16 -8.11
CA TRP A 164 9.64 0.92 -8.82
C TRP A 164 8.58 0.77 -9.92
N ASN A 165 9.02 0.47 -11.14
CA ASN A 165 8.15 0.29 -12.30
C ASN A 165 8.29 -1.13 -12.85
N VAL A 166 7.17 -1.68 -13.32
CA VAL A 166 7.15 -2.98 -13.98
C VAL A 166 7.80 -2.85 -15.36
N PRO A 167 8.82 -3.66 -15.69
CA PRO A 167 9.37 -3.76 -17.04
C PRO A 167 8.28 -4.08 -18.07
N ARG A 168 8.45 -3.64 -19.32
CA ARG A 168 7.49 -3.96 -20.40
C ARG A 168 7.67 -5.36 -20.96
N SER A 169 8.84 -5.95 -20.76
CA SER A 169 9.18 -7.28 -21.25
C SER A 169 10.12 -7.98 -20.27
N TRP A 170 10.04 -9.31 -20.22
CA TRP A 170 10.96 -10.16 -19.47
C TRP A 170 12.43 -10.03 -19.93
N MET A 171 12.66 -9.52 -21.15
CA MET A 171 14.00 -9.27 -21.71
C MET A 171 14.57 -7.88 -21.35
N GLU A 172 13.75 -6.96 -20.82
CA GLU A 172 14.24 -5.63 -20.44
C GLU A 172 15.11 -5.75 -19.19
N THR A 173 16.33 -5.18 -19.24
CA THR A 173 17.16 -5.08 -18.04
C THR A 173 16.48 -4.16 -17.03
N PRO A 174 16.57 -4.47 -15.72
CA PRO A 174 15.97 -3.64 -14.68
C PRO A 174 16.46 -2.20 -14.86
N HIS A 175 15.56 -1.31 -15.24
CA HIS A 175 15.86 0.11 -15.14
C HIS A 175 15.84 0.46 -13.66
N PRO A 176 16.89 1.11 -13.12
CA PRO A 176 16.85 1.58 -11.76
C PRO A 176 15.60 2.43 -11.60
N ALA A 177 14.90 2.26 -10.46
CA ALA A 177 13.77 3.08 -10.10
C ALA A 177 14.10 4.54 -10.41
N LYS A 178 13.20 5.25 -11.10
CA LYS A 178 13.43 6.65 -11.46
C LYS A 178 13.51 7.43 -10.15
N SER A 179 14.73 7.73 -9.69
CA SER A 179 14.94 8.55 -8.52
C SER A 179 14.42 9.94 -8.83
N THR A 180 13.25 10.28 -8.27
CA THR A 180 12.79 11.66 -8.26
C THR A 180 13.48 12.31 -7.06
N SER A 181 14.43 13.22 -7.34
CA SER A 181 15.18 13.95 -6.33
C SER A 181 14.29 14.85 -5.46
N GLU A 182 13.05 15.07 -5.88
CA GLU A 182 12.05 15.84 -5.15
C GLU A 182 10.98 14.87 -4.67
N MET A 183 10.56 15.00 -3.40
CA MET A 183 9.37 14.29 -2.94
C MET A 183 8.21 14.72 -3.85
N PRO A 184 7.48 13.78 -4.46
CA PRO A 184 6.27 14.14 -5.17
C PRO A 184 5.39 14.95 -4.23
N GLU A 185 4.80 16.03 -4.74
CA GLU A 185 3.94 16.93 -3.94
C GLU A 185 2.82 16.18 -3.21
N ASN A 186 2.54 14.93 -3.62
CA ASN A 186 1.54 14.08 -3.03
C ASN A 186 2.03 12.63 -2.86
N LEU A 187 2.34 12.22 -1.63
CA LEU A 187 2.64 10.82 -1.28
C LEU A 187 1.47 9.87 -1.56
N LEU A 188 0.23 10.38 -1.64
CA LEU A 188 -0.91 9.58 -2.05
C LEU A 188 -0.84 9.16 -3.51
N ASN A 189 -0.20 9.96 -4.39
CA ASN A 189 0.03 9.54 -5.78
C ASN A 189 1.02 8.37 -5.85
N MET A 190 2.01 8.34 -4.94
CA MET A 190 2.92 7.20 -4.82
C MET A 190 2.16 5.96 -4.36
N ALA A 191 1.31 6.09 -3.33
CA ALA A 191 0.44 5.01 -2.91
C ALA A 191 -0.45 4.52 -4.05
N GLU A 192 -1.09 5.42 -4.80
CA GLU A 192 -1.96 5.08 -5.92
C GLU A 192 -1.22 4.28 -7.00
N HIS A 193 0.04 4.61 -7.30
CA HIS A 193 0.86 3.82 -8.22
C HIS A 193 0.93 2.35 -7.79
N TYR A 194 1.24 2.07 -6.52
CA TYR A 194 1.29 0.70 -6.00
C TYR A 194 -0.08 0.02 -5.93
N VAL A 195 -1.16 0.79 -5.69
CA VAL A 195 -2.53 0.29 -5.78
C VAL A 195 -2.85 -0.18 -7.20
N ASP A 196 -2.47 0.61 -8.21
CA ASP A 196 -2.65 0.27 -9.62
C ASP A 196 -1.85 -0.98 -9.98
N LEU A 197 -0.64 -1.16 -9.43
CA LEU A 197 0.13 -2.39 -9.61
C LEU A 197 -0.62 -3.62 -9.08
N ILE A 198 -1.17 -3.57 -7.86
CA ILE A 198 -1.97 -4.69 -7.32
C ILE A 198 -3.17 -5.00 -8.22
N CYS A 199 -3.87 -3.98 -8.73
CA CYS A 199 -5.02 -4.19 -9.61
C CYS A 199 -4.62 -4.81 -10.96
N ARG A 200 -3.46 -4.43 -11.50
CA ARG A 200 -2.90 -5.07 -12.69
C ARG A 200 -2.48 -6.52 -12.41
N SER A 201 -1.97 -6.85 -11.21
CA SER A 201 -1.67 -8.22 -10.79
C SER A 201 -2.93 -9.09 -10.72
N ALA A 202 -4.07 -8.52 -10.32
CA ALA A 202 -5.34 -9.25 -10.29
C ALA A 202 -5.71 -9.81 -11.68
N LYS A 203 -5.41 -9.08 -12.76
CA LYS A 203 -5.64 -9.55 -14.14
C LYS A 203 -4.89 -10.85 -14.46
N PHE A 204 -3.76 -11.10 -13.81
CA PHE A 204 -3.01 -12.35 -13.98
C PHE A 204 -3.37 -13.43 -12.96
N LEU A 205 -3.63 -13.05 -11.71
CA LEU A 205 -3.76 -13.99 -10.58
C LEU A 205 -5.18 -14.54 -10.34
N VAL A 206 -6.21 -13.88 -10.88
CA VAL A 206 -7.62 -14.28 -10.73
C VAL A 206 -8.09 -15.32 -11.76
N PRO A 207 -7.64 -15.33 -13.02
CA PRO A 207 -8.03 -16.36 -13.97
C PRO A 207 -7.85 -17.79 -13.42
N PRO A 208 -8.71 -18.76 -13.77
CA PRO A 208 -8.66 -20.11 -13.20
C PRO A 208 -7.33 -20.85 -13.43
N GLU A 209 -6.58 -20.47 -14.47
CA GLU A 209 -5.30 -21.08 -14.85
C GLU A 209 -4.23 -20.94 -13.76
N THR A 210 -4.25 -19.84 -13.00
CA THR A 210 -3.33 -19.61 -11.87
C THR A 210 -3.72 -20.34 -10.59
N LYS A 211 -4.81 -21.14 -10.63
CA LYS A 211 -5.40 -21.90 -9.52
C LYS A 211 -5.86 -20.98 -8.38
N ALA A 212 -6.53 -21.56 -7.38
CA ALA A 212 -7.03 -20.83 -6.21
C ALA A 212 -5.92 -20.09 -5.41
N MET A 213 -4.66 -20.53 -5.54
CA MET A 213 -3.52 -19.95 -4.81
C MET A 213 -3.22 -18.51 -5.23
N GLY A 214 -3.25 -18.19 -6.52
CA GLY A 214 -3.01 -16.83 -7.01
C GLY A 214 -4.04 -15.84 -6.46
N ALA A 215 -5.31 -16.23 -6.49
CA ALA A 215 -6.38 -15.44 -5.91
C ALA A 215 -6.26 -15.33 -4.38
N GLN A 216 -5.78 -16.37 -3.69
CA GLN A 216 -5.58 -16.36 -2.23
C GLN A 216 -4.52 -15.33 -1.80
N ILE A 217 -3.34 -15.31 -2.44
CA ILE A 217 -2.27 -14.36 -2.10
C ILE A 217 -2.64 -12.91 -2.44
N LEU A 218 -3.57 -12.72 -3.38
CA LEU A 218 -4.09 -11.42 -3.79
C LEU A 218 -5.06 -10.81 -2.76
N LEU A 219 -5.80 -11.62 -1.98
CA LEU A 219 -6.94 -11.15 -1.17
C LEU A 219 -6.61 -9.97 -0.26
N ALA A 220 -5.58 -10.08 0.57
CA ALA A 220 -5.23 -9.04 1.54
C ALA A 220 -4.68 -7.77 0.88
N PRO A 221 -3.69 -7.84 -0.04
CA PRO A 221 -3.23 -6.71 -0.84
C PRO A 221 -4.36 -6.00 -1.60
N PHE A 222 -5.24 -6.77 -2.23
CA PHE A 222 -6.36 -6.24 -3.03
C PHE A 222 -7.43 -5.58 -2.17
N SER A 223 -7.64 -6.07 -0.96
CA SER A 223 -8.48 -5.40 0.04
C SER A 223 -7.91 -4.01 0.39
N GLN A 224 -6.59 -3.88 0.58
CA GLN A 224 -5.96 -2.57 0.81
C GLN A 224 -6.14 -1.64 -0.38
N ALA A 225 -5.94 -2.16 -1.60
CA ALA A 225 -6.15 -1.41 -2.83
C ALA A 225 -7.58 -0.86 -2.97
N THR A 226 -8.57 -1.71 -2.68
CA THR A 226 -9.99 -1.35 -2.74
C THR A 226 -10.33 -0.25 -1.73
N GLN A 227 -9.81 -0.37 -0.51
CA GLN A 227 -10.00 0.63 0.53
C GLN A 227 -9.36 1.96 0.18
N PHE A 228 -8.17 1.93 -0.43
CA PHE A 228 -7.51 3.14 -0.90
C PHE A 228 -8.40 3.89 -1.90
N PHE A 229 -8.91 3.23 -2.94
CA PHE A 229 -9.77 3.89 -3.92
C PHE A 229 -11.08 4.40 -3.35
N ARG A 230 -11.69 3.66 -2.42
CA ARG A 230 -12.88 4.13 -1.70
C ARG A 230 -12.59 5.43 -0.95
N THR A 231 -11.42 5.47 -0.32
CA THR A 231 -10.97 6.56 0.55
C THR A 231 -10.52 7.80 -0.25
N GLN A 232 -10.00 7.61 -1.46
CA GLN A 232 -9.69 8.67 -2.43
C GLN A 232 -10.89 9.05 -3.32
N GLU A 233 -12.07 8.47 -3.09
CA GLU A 233 -13.29 8.71 -3.89
C GLU A 233 -13.12 8.35 -5.39
N ALA A 234 -12.16 7.47 -5.72
CA ALA A 234 -11.89 6.97 -7.07
C ALA A 234 -12.94 5.91 -7.47
N SER A 235 -14.18 6.36 -7.66
CA SER A 235 -15.37 5.52 -7.77
C SER A 235 -15.26 4.44 -8.84
N ALA A 236 -14.77 4.76 -10.04
CA ALA A 236 -14.61 3.78 -11.11
C ALA A 236 -13.65 2.64 -10.73
N LYS A 237 -12.48 2.99 -10.16
CA LYS A 237 -11.47 2.02 -9.71
C LYS A 237 -11.98 1.20 -8.52
N HIS A 238 -12.70 1.82 -7.59
CA HIS A 238 -13.35 1.11 -6.49
C HIS A 238 -14.40 0.10 -6.97
N TYR A 239 -15.30 0.49 -7.89
CA TYR A 239 -16.30 -0.42 -8.45
C TYR A 239 -15.67 -1.59 -9.20
N TRP A 240 -14.58 -1.33 -9.92
CA TRP A 240 -13.82 -2.38 -10.57
C TRP A 240 -13.33 -3.42 -9.55
N CYS A 241 -12.73 -2.96 -8.44
CA CYS A 241 -12.27 -3.87 -7.40
C CYS A 241 -13.41 -4.66 -6.75
N GLN A 242 -14.56 -4.02 -6.49
CA GLN A 242 -15.74 -4.71 -5.98
C GLN A 242 -16.21 -5.80 -6.93
N ALA A 243 -16.23 -5.53 -8.24
CA ALA A 243 -16.63 -6.51 -9.24
C ALA A 243 -15.65 -7.70 -9.29
N VAL A 244 -14.34 -7.47 -9.16
CA VAL A 244 -13.35 -8.55 -9.05
C VAL A 244 -13.57 -9.40 -7.80
N PHE A 245 -13.85 -8.80 -6.64
CA PHE A 245 -14.17 -9.56 -5.43
C PHE A 245 -15.39 -10.47 -5.60
N MET A 246 -16.37 -10.07 -6.40
CA MET A 246 -17.55 -10.89 -6.70
C MET A 246 -17.24 -12.09 -7.59
N LEU A 247 -16.08 -12.14 -8.24
CA LEU A 247 -15.63 -13.29 -9.04
C LEU A 247 -14.93 -14.36 -8.21
N LEU A 248 -14.21 -13.96 -7.15
CA LEU A 248 -13.37 -14.85 -6.36
C LEU A 248 -14.09 -16.02 -5.68
N PRO A 249 -15.40 -15.96 -5.31
CA PRO A 249 -16.13 -17.14 -4.83
C PRO A 249 -16.12 -18.31 -5.80
N ARG A 250 -16.08 -18.05 -7.11
CA ARG A 250 -16.01 -19.09 -8.14
C ARG A 250 -14.69 -19.89 -8.08
N LEU A 251 -13.68 -19.35 -7.43
CA LEU A 251 -12.37 -19.96 -7.20
C LEU A 251 -12.28 -20.61 -5.80
N GLY A 252 -13.39 -20.72 -5.07
CA GLY A 252 -13.44 -21.28 -3.71
C GLY A 252 -13.14 -20.27 -2.60
N LEU A 253 -12.98 -18.98 -2.91
CA LEU A 253 -12.69 -17.93 -1.93
C LEU A 253 -13.98 -17.27 -1.43
N GLY A 254 -14.74 -18.00 -0.60
CA GLY A 254 -16.03 -17.54 -0.08
C GLY A 254 -15.98 -16.29 0.81
N ILE A 255 -14.81 -15.91 1.33
CA ILE A 255 -14.64 -14.70 2.15
C ILE A 255 -14.59 -13.41 1.31
N ALA A 256 -14.28 -13.53 0.01
CA ALA A 256 -14.01 -12.38 -0.85
C ALA A 256 -15.17 -11.35 -0.94
N PRO A 257 -16.46 -11.73 -1.03
CA PRO A 257 -17.55 -10.76 -1.10
C PRO A 257 -17.67 -9.90 0.16
N PHE A 258 -17.20 -10.38 1.31
CA PHE A 258 -17.20 -9.61 2.55
C PHE A 258 -16.09 -8.56 2.58
N LEU A 259 -15.00 -8.79 1.84
CA LEU A 259 -13.87 -7.87 1.75
C LEU A 259 -14.17 -6.64 0.87
N LYS A 260 -15.13 -6.76 -0.07
CA LYS A 260 -15.47 -5.68 -1.02
C LYS A 260 -15.99 -4.40 -0.36
N ASP A 261 -16.63 -4.54 0.81
CA ASP A 261 -17.23 -3.44 1.56
C ASP A 261 -16.51 -3.17 2.89
N MET A 262 -15.45 -3.93 3.18
CA MET A 262 -14.69 -3.79 4.42
C MET A 262 -14.06 -2.40 4.49
N ILE A 263 -14.47 -1.63 5.48
CA ILE A 263 -13.89 -0.32 5.79
C ILE A 263 -12.86 -0.54 6.88
N TRP A 264 -11.63 -0.13 6.65
CA TRP A 264 -10.70 0.07 7.75
C TRP A 264 -10.81 1.52 8.22
N PRO A 265 -11.37 1.78 9.42
CA PRO A 265 -11.68 3.15 9.87
C PRO A 265 -10.47 4.10 9.83
N LYS A 266 -9.26 3.54 9.95
CA LYS A 266 -7.99 4.26 9.97
C LYS A 266 -7.64 4.93 8.64
N TYR A 267 -8.01 4.34 7.49
CA TYR A 267 -7.81 4.98 6.18
C TYR A 267 -8.66 6.25 6.01
N LYS A 268 -9.89 6.24 6.52
CA LYS A 268 -10.79 7.40 6.43
C LYS A 268 -10.31 8.59 7.25
N ALA A 269 -9.68 8.33 8.40
CA ALA A 269 -9.08 9.38 9.24
C ALA A 269 -7.84 9.99 8.59
N ALA A 270 -7.08 9.18 7.84
CA ALA A 270 -5.87 9.59 7.13
C ALA A 270 -6.10 10.59 6.01
N THR A 271 -7.16 10.39 5.23
CA THR A 271 -7.44 11.20 4.02
C THR A 271 -8.59 12.17 4.20
N GLY A 272 -9.41 11.99 5.23
CA GLY A 272 -10.57 12.84 5.54
C GLY A 272 -10.20 14.26 5.98
N LYS A 273 -8.92 14.53 6.26
CA LYS A 273 -8.40 15.90 6.46
C LYS A 273 -8.03 16.56 5.13
N LYS A 274 -8.94 16.57 4.15
CA LYS A 274 -8.90 17.62 3.13
C LYS A 274 -9.09 18.93 3.88
N LEU A 275 -8.09 19.82 3.81
CA LEU A 275 -8.12 21.17 4.36
C LEU A 275 -9.52 21.75 4.12
N SER A 276 -10.28 21.97 5.19
CA SER A 276 -11.30 23.01 5.16
C SER A 276 -10.54 24.30 4.88
N SER A 277 -10.56 24.71 3.61
CA SER A 277 -10.14 26.03 3.16
C SER A 277 -10.98 27.03 3.93
N THR A 278 -10.46 27.45 5.08
CA THR A 278 -11.06 28.52 5.85
C THR A 278 -10.57 29.78 5.15
N SER A 279 -11.32 30.22 4.15
CA SER A 279 -11.20 31.61 3.69
C SER A 279 -11.40 32.49 4.92
N PRO A 280 -10.50 33.43 5.22
CA PRO A 280 -10.77 34.41 6.25
C PRO A 280 -11.79 35.39 5.65
N GLU A 281 -13.08 35.14 5.89
CA GLU A 281 -14.06 36.21 5.80
C GLU A 281 -13.72 37.22 6.88
N THR A 282 -13.16 38.31 6.40
CA THR A 282 -12.84 39.52 7.13
C THR A 282 -14.13 40.06 7.70
N SER A 283 -14.20 40.09 9.03
CA SER A 283 -15.18 40.84 9.78
C SER A 283 -15.05 42.33 9.45
N SER A 284 -15.94 42.86 8.62
CA SER A 284 -16.29 44.27 8.66
C SER A 284 -17.59 44.40 9.46
N ASP A 285 -17.42 44.58 10.77
CA ASP A 285 -18.36 45.34 11.59
C ASP A 285 -18.57 46.69 10.92
N ASP A 286 -19.78 46.95 10.43
CA ASP A 286 -20.29 48.32 10.43
C ASP A 286 -21.79 48.29 10.70
N SER A 287 -22.09 48.44 11.99
CA SER A 287 -23.42 48.69 12.51
C SER A 287 -23.67 50.18 12.44
N SER A 288 -24.63 50.64 11.63
CA SER A 288 -25.53 51.73 12.04
C SER A 288 -26.78 51.91 11.18
N PRO A 289 -27.87 52.44 11.77
CA PRO A 289 -29.25 52.21 11.36
C PRO A 289 -29.94 53.47 10.79
N TRP A 290 -31.23 53.32 10.48
CA TRP A 290 -32.26 54.34 10.23
C TRP A 290 -32.46 54.82 8.79
N TYR A 291 -33.61 54.45 8.23
CA TYR A 291 -34.37 55.31 7.32
C TYR A 291 -35.84 55.32 7.78
N THR A 292 -36.29 56.51 8.18
CA THR A 292 -37.67 56.97 8.14
C THR A 292 -37.70 58.11 7.13
N ASP A 293 -38.35 57.88 6.00
CA ASP A 293 -39.53 58.62 5.50
C ASP A 293 -39.96 58.05 4.14
#